data_AF-A0A9X1NLH5-F1
#
_entry.id   AF-A0A9X1NLH5-F1
#
_cell.length_a   1.000
_cell.length_b   1.000
_cell.length_c   1.000
_cell.angle_alpha   90.00
_cell.angle_beta   90.00
_cell.angle_gamma   90.00
#
_symmetry.space_group_name_H-M   'P 1'
#
loop_
_entity.id
_entity.type
_entity.pdbx_description
1 polymer ?
#
loop_
_entity_poly.entity_id
_entity_poly.type
_entity_poly.pdbx_seq_one_letter_code
_entity_poly.pdbx_strand_id
1 'polypeptide(L)' 'MDQDEAFLLANEWAKANGYQATFDVDALKATRAGDNVWVLTPHGAANTVFVVTVDDVHVVHPSEGNLAEVLRACGVAM' A
#
# COMPACT_ATOMS: atom_id res chain seq x y z
N MET A 1 3.53 10.35 8.68
CA MET A 1 4.01 9.67 7.48
C MET A 1 3.63 10.43 6.23
N ASP A 2 4.64 10.87 5.49
CA ASP A 2 4.46 11.46 4.16
C ASP A 2 4.43 10.37 3.07
N GLN A 3 4.30 10.80 1.82
CA GLN A 3 4.19 9.90 0.67
C GLN A 3 5.50 9.15 0.41
N ASP A 4 6.64 9.82 0.55
CA ASP A 4 7.95 9.24 0.23
C ASP A 4 8.33 8.19 1.27
N GLU A 5 8.01 8.43 2.54
CA GLU A 5 8.13 7.47 3.63
C GLU A 5 7.24 6.24 3.40
N ALA A 6 6.00 6.43 2.93
CA ALA A 6 5.12 5.31 2.59
C ALA A 6 5.68 4.45 1.44
N PHE A 7 6.28 5.07 0.43
CA PHE A 7 6.96 4.35 -0.67
C PHE A 7 8.19 3.59 -0.19
N LEU A 8 8.97 4.18 0.71
CA LEU A 8 10.14 3.54 1.28
C LEU A 8 9.74 2.29 2.07
N LEU A 9 8.78 2.40 2.98
CA LEU A 9 8.28 1.28 3.79
C LEU A 9 7.73 0.15 2.93
N ALA A 10 6.93 0.46 1.90
CA ALA A 10 6.42 -0.55 0.98
C ALA A 10 7.54 -1.28 0.23
N ASN A 11 8.55 -0.55 -0.28
CA ASN A 11 9.70 -1.14 -0.96
C ASN A 11 10.52 -2.04 -0.03
N GLU A 12 10.81 -1.58 1.19
CA GLU A 12 11.56 -2.37 2.18
C GLU A 12 10.81 -3.65 2.56
N TRP A 13 9.51 -3.54 2.85
CA TRP A 13 8.66 -4.69 3.16
C TRP A 13 8.61 -5.69 1.99
N ALA A 14 8.41 -5.21 0.77
CA ALA A 14 8.31 -6.07 -0.40
C ALA A 14 9.63 -6.79 -0.68
N LYS A 15 10.76 -6.09 -0.56
CA LYS A 15 12.10 -6.69 -0.66
C LYS A 15 12.33 -7.76 0.43
N ALA A 16 11.92 -7.48 1.67
CA ALA A 16 12.03 -8.44 2.77
C ALA A 16 11.17 -9.70 2.54
N ASN A 17 10.05 -9.57 1.83
CA ASN A 17 9.13 -10.66 1.52
C ASN A 17 9.37 -11.29 0.12
N GLY A 18 10.49 -10.99 -0.53
CA GLY A 18 10.88 -11.62 -1.80
C GLY A 18 10.09 -11.15 -3.04
N TYR A 19 9.31 -10.08 -2.91
CA TYR A 19 8.79 -9.37 -4.07
C TYR A 19 9.97 -8.64 -4.74
N GLN A 20 10.07 -8.70 -6.08
CA GLN A 20 11.04 -7.89 -6.82
C GLN A 20 10.58 -6.42 -6.77
N ALA A 21 10.84 -5.78 -5.63
CA ALA A 21 10.44 -4.41 -5.36
C ALA A 21 11.40 -3.44 -6.07
N THR A 22 11.10 -3.16 -7.33
CA THR A 22 11.28 -1.81 -7.84
C THR A 22 9.88 -1.25 -7.99
N PHE A 23 9.26 -0.85 -6.87
CA PHE A 23 8.15 0.07 -6.97
C PHE A 23 8.73 1.38 -7.43
N ASP A 24 8.79 1.55 -8.75
CA ASP A 24 9.06 2.84 -9.32
C ASP A 24 7.95 3.78 -8.83
N VAL A 25 8.31 4.94 -8.30
CA VAL A 25 7.34 5.96 -7.88
C VAL A 25 6.49 6.42 -9.06
N ASP A 26 7.03 6.29 -10.28
CA ASP A 26 6.28 6.50 -11.53
C ASP A 26 5.34 5.33 -11.87
N ALA A 27 5.53 4.17 -11.26
CA ALA A 27 4.74 2.95 -11.47
C ALA A 27 3.73 2.67 -10.36
N LEU A 28 3.71 3.43 -9.27
CA LEU A 28 2.68 3.35 -8.23
C LEU A 28 1.99 4.70 -7.99
N LYS A 29 0.66 4.70 -8.02
CA LYS A 29 -0.16 5.81 -7.53
C LYS A 29 -0.34 5.71 -6.02
N ALA A 30 0.16 6.70 -5.28
CA ALA A 30 -0.11 6.86 -3.86
C ALA A 30 -1.40 7.67 -3.63
N THR A 31 -2.29 7.17 -2.79
CA THR A 31 -3.48 7.89 -2.32
C THR A 31 -3.51 7.86 -0.81
N ARG A 32 -3.57 9.03 -0.18
CA ARG A 32 -3.73 9.09 1.28
C ARG A 32 -5.17 8.68 1.62
N ALA A 33 -5.30 7.66 2.46
CA ALA A 33 -6.60 7.14 2.90
C ALA A 33 -6.94 7.55 4.33
N GLY A 34 -5.94 7.93 5.14
CA GLY A 34 -6.16 8.38 6.50
C GLY A 34 -4.91 9.05 7.10
N ASP A 35 -4.97 9.30 8.41
CA ASP A 35 -3.78 9.74 9.14
C ASP A 35 -2.77 8.61 9.21
N ASN A 36 -1.61 8.84 8.59
CA ASN A 36 -0.56 7.84 8.45
C ASN A 36 -0.97 6.56 7.71
N VAL A 37 -2.05 6.60 6.91
CA VAL A 37 -2.47 5.48 6.07
C VAL A 37 -2.41 5.88 4.60
N TRP A 38 -1.63 5.13 3.83
CA TRP A 38 -1.45 5.33 2.40
C TRP A 38 -1.85 4.07 1.64
N VAL A 39 -2.51 4.26 0.50
CA VAL A 39 -2.87 3.20 -0.42
C VAL A 39 -2.03 3.37 -1.68
N LEU A 40 -1.14 2.42 -1.94
CA LEU A 40 -0.30 2.41 -3.12
C LEU A 40 -0.88 1.41 -4.13
N THR A 41 -1.22 1.92 -5.32
CA THR A 41 -1.84 1.13 -6.39
C THR A 41 -0.96 1.18 -7.63
N PRO A 42 -0.58 0.07 -8.25
CA PRO A 42 0.22 0.09 -9.46
C PRO A 42 -0.46 0.79 -10.62
N HIS A 43 0.32 1.50 -11.44
CA HIS A 43 -0.08 2.06 -12.72
C HIS A 43 -0.28 0.92 -13.73
N GLY A 44 -1.46 0.30 -13.70
CA GLY A 44 -1.85 -0.79 -14.58
C GLY A 44 -2.93 -1.67 -13.97
N ALA A 45 -3.44 -2.64 -14.73
CA ALA A 45 -4.41 -3.63 -14.25
C ALA A 45 -3.77 -4.68 -13.30
N ALA A 46 -2.82 -4.26 -12.46
CA ALA A 46 -2.22 -5.15 -11.48
C ALA A 46 -3.16 -5.28 -10.28
N ASN A 47 -3.46 -6.54 -9.94
CA ASN A 47 -4.39 -6.93 -8.89
C ASN A 47 -3.79 -6.84 -7.49
N THR A 48 -2.89 -5.91 -7.21
CA THR A 48 -2.24 -5.83 -5.90
C THR A 48 -2.16 -4.39 -5.45
N VAL A 49 -2.76 -4.11 -4.29
CA VAL A 49 -2.80 -2.82 -3.62
C VAL A 49 -2.02 -2.97 -2.32
N PHE A 50 -1.19 -1.99 -1.99
CA PHE A 50 -0.48 -1.94 -0.71
C PHE A 50 -1.16 -0.91 0.18
N VAL A 51 -1.59 -1.33 1.37
CA VAL A 51 -2.05 -0.41 2.41
C VAL A 51 -0.93 -0.26 3.41
N VAL A 52 -0.33 0.92 3.45
CA VAL A 52 0.87 1.24 4.23
C VAL A 52 0.46 2.05 5.44
N THR A 53 0.85 1.58 6.61
CA THR A 53 0.76 2.30 7.88
C THR A 53 2.17 2.58 8.41
N VAL A 54 2.27 3.31 9.51
CA VAL A 54 3.57 3.54 10.18
C VAL A 54 4.17 2.25 10.77
N ASP A 55 3.33 1.27 11.10
CA ASP A 55 3.75 0.07 11.82
C ASP A 55 3.86 -1.16 10.90
N ASP A 56 3.10 -1.20 9.81
CA ASP A 56 2.99 -2.38 8.95
C ASP A 56 2.55 -2.04 7.50
N VAL A 57 2.78 -2.99 6.60
CA VAL A 57 2.35 -2.96 5.20
C VAL A 57 1.43 -4.16 4.93
N HIS A 58 0.19 -3.88 4.55
CA HIS A 58 -0.77 -4.89 4.15
C HIS A 58 -0.82 -5.01 2.62
N VAL A 59 -0.80 -6.23 2.11
CA VAL A 59 -0.99 -6.53 0.69
C VAL A 59 -2.42 -6.99 0.47
N VAL A 60 -3.10 -6.32 -0.45
CA VAL A 60 -4.52 -6.49 -0.73
C VAL A 60 -4.68 -6.83 -2.20
N HIS A 61 -5.32 -7.95 -2.51
CA HIS A 61 -5.68 -8.26 -3.89
C HIS A 61 -7.12 -7.82 -4.16
N PRO A 62 -7.39 -6.80 -5.02
CA PRO A 62 -8.75 -6.27 -5.20
C PRO A 62 -9.76 -7.32 -5.67
N SER A 63 -9.31 -8.37 -6.35
CA SER A 63 -10.13 -9.53 -6.73
C SER A 63 -10.70 -10.31 -5.54
N GLU A 64 -10.12 -10.15 -4.35
CA GLU A 64 -10.54 -10.80 -3.10
C GLU A 64 -11.53 -9.94 -2.29
N GLY A 65 -11.77 -8.69 -2.70
CA GLY A 65 -12.78 -7.80 -2.07
C GLY A 65 -12.42 -7.30 -0.67
N ASN A 66 -11.20 -7.52 -0.19
CA ASN A 66 -10.74 -7.27 1.18
C ASN A 66 -10.27 -5.83 1.47
N LEU A 67 -10.19 -4.94 0.48
CA LEU A 67 -9.64 -3.58 0.67
C LEU A 67 -10.38 -2.77 1.75
N ALA A 68 -11.71 -2.80 1.76
CA ALA A 68 -12.51 -2.05 2.73
C ALA A 68 -12.31 -2.54 4.17
N GLU A 69 -12.14 -3.85 4.35
CA GLU A 69 -11.90 -4.44 5.67
C GLU A 69 -10.52 -4.08 6.19
N VAL A 70 -9.50 -4.13 5.32
CA VAL A 70 -8.14 -3.72 5.67
C VAL A 70 -8.09 -2.23 6.03
N LEU A 71 -8.74 -1.36 5.25
CA LEU A 71 -8.79 0.08 5.56
C LEU A 71 -9.46 0.36 6.91
N ARG A 72 -10.54 -0.35 7.24
CA ARG A 72 -11.18 -0.25 8.58
C ARG A 72 -10.24 -0.73 9.69
N ALA A 73 -9.52 -1.83 9.47
CA ALA A 73 -8.53 -2.33 10.42
C ALA A 73 -7.37 -1.34 10.63
N CYS A 74 -7.00 -0.58 9.60
CA CYS A 74 -6.04 0.52 9.68
C CYS A 74 -6.64 1.83 10.26
N GLY A 75 -7.87 1.83 10.77
CA GLY A 75 -8.48 3.00 11.40
C GLY A 75 -8.98 4.07 10.42
N VAL A 76 -9.11 3.76 9.13
CA VAL A 76 -9.71 4.67 8.15
C VAL A 76 -11.22 4.67 8.35
N ALA A 77 -11.78 5.81 8.77
CA ALA A 77 -13.21 6.03 8.82
C ALA A 77 -13.77 6.06 7.38
N MET A 78 -14.59 5.07 7.02
CA MET A 78 -15.25 4.96 5.73
C MET A 78 -16.57 5.72 5.67
#